data_AF-Q59P03-F1
#
_entry.id   AF-Q59P03-F1
#
_cell.length_a   1.000
_cell.length_b   1.000
_cell.length_c   1.000
_cell.angle_alpha   90.00
_cell.angle_beta   90.00
_cell.angle_gamma   90.00
#
_symmetry.space_group_name_H-M   'P 1'
#
loop_
_entity.id
_entity.type
_entity.pdbx_description
1 polymer ?
#
loop_
_entity_poly.entity_id
_entity_poly.type
_entity_poly.pdbx_seq_one_letter_code
_entity_poly.pdbx_strand_id
1 'polypeptide(L)'
;MSETTTVPPIETVSEPNPFIVFATVATIISAFIGYYFLQQSKKHTPVLKPDEFQKFPLIEKIRVSHNSAIYRFGLPKSTDRLGLPIGQHISIGATIDGKEVVRSYTPISTDDQLGHFDLLIKTYENGNISRHVAGKNVGEHIEIRGPKGFFTYTPNMVKSFGMIAGGTGIAPMYQIITAILKNPEDKTKIHLVYANVTESDILLKEELDNFAARHPDRLKIHYVLNEAPANWQGSVGFVTPEIIDTHLPKASNDTNLLLCGPPPMVSAMKKAAVELGFQKAKPVSKLGDQVFVF
;
A
#
# COMPACT_ATOMS: atom_id res chain seq x y z
N MET A 1 -42.08 -10.42 84.00
CA MET A 1 -41.64 -9.82 82.73
C MET A 1 -40.30 -10.44 82.36
N SER A 2 -40.30 -11.37 81.41
CA SER A 2 -39.10 -11.76 80.68
C SER A 2 -39.59 -12.30 79.34
N GLU A 3 -39.80 -11.38 78.39
CA GLU A 3 -40.08 -11.74 77.00
C GLU A 3 -38.81 -12.36 76.43
N THR A 4 -38.91 -13.63 76.07
CA THR A 4 -37.83 -14.38 75.44
C THR A 4 -37.75 -13.97 73.98
N THR A 5 -36.90 -12.99 73.67
CA THR A 5 -36.58 -12.59 72.29
C THR A 5 -35.82 -13.72 71.61
N THR A 6 -36.48 -14.45 70.70
CA THR A 6 -35.85 -15.47 69.87
C THR A 6 -35.14 -14.79 68.70
N VAL A 7 -33.82 -14.86 68.70
CA VAL A 7 -32.99 -14.40 67.56
C VAL A 7 -33.20 -15.38 66.41
N PRO A 8 -33.56 -14.92 65.19
CA PRO A 8 -33.78 -15.79 64.05
C PRO A 8 -32.46 -16.46 63.62
N PRO A 9 -32.54 -17.67 63.02
CA PRO A 9 -31.35 -18.42 62.63
C PRO A 9 -30.55 -17.65 61.58
N ILE A 10 -29.23 -17.54 61.79
CA ILE A 10 -28.31 -17.05 60.77
C ILE A 10 -28.33 -18.10 59.65
N GLU A 11 -28.93 -17.76 58.51
CA GLU A 11 -28.86 -18.58 57.30
C GLU A 11 -27.39 -18.75 56.91
N THR A 12 -26.89 -19.97 57.05
CA THR A 12 -25.56 -20.31 56.59
C THR A 12 -25.60 -20.36 55.07
N VAL A 13 -24.93 -19.40 54.44
CA VAL A 13 -24.75 -19.40 52.98
C VAL A 13 -23.92 -20.64 52.64
N SER A 14 -24.56 -21.65 52.05
CA SER A 14 -23.90 -22.90 51.69
C SER A 14 -22.78 -22.63 50.69
N GLU A 15 -21.57 -23.14 50.97
CA GLU A 15 -20.46 -23.03 50.02
C GLU A 15 -20.82 -23.69 48.68
N PRO A 16 -20.47 -23.07 47.54
CA PRO A 16 -20.76 -23.62 46.23
C PRO A 16 -20.08 -24.97 46.05
N ASN A 17 -20.83 -25.94 45.52
CA ASN A 17 -20.31 -27.27 45.25
C ASN A 17 -19.08 -27.17 44.31
N PRO A 18 -17.90 -27.67 44.72
CA PRO A 18 -16.67 -27.54 43.94
C PRO A 18 -16.82 -28.10 42.52
N PHE A 19 -17.64 -29.15 42.31
CA PHE A 19 -17.90 -29.69 40.97
C PHE A 19 -18.61 -28.69 40.05
N ILE A 20 -19.51 -27.87 40.58
CA ILE A 20 -20.19 -26.81 39.82
C ILE A 20 -19.18 -25.72 39.44
N VAL A 21 -18.30 -25.34 40.38
CA VAL A 21 -17.24 -24.33 40.12
C VAL A 21 -16.30 -24.83 39.03
N PHE A 22 -15.82 -26.08 39.11
CA PHE A 22 -14.94 -26.68 38.10
C PHE A 22 -15.61 -26.77 36.72
N ALA A 23 -16.87 -27.22 36.64
CA ALA A 23 -17.60 -27.31 35.38
C ALA A 23 -17.80 -25.93 34.73
N THR A 24 -18.08 -24.90 35.53
CA THR A 24 -18.25 -23.52 35.06
C THR A 24 -16.94 -22.95 34.53
N VAL A 25 -15.82 -23.18 35.23
CA VAL A 25 -14.48 -22.74 34.77
C VAL A 25 -14.09 -23.47 33.47
N ALA A 26 -14.32 -24.78 33.38
CA ALA A 26 -14.01 -25.56 32.19
C ALA A 26 -14.82 -25.12 30.95
N THR A 27 -16.09 -24.75 31.12
CA THR A 27 -16.93 -24.21 30.03
C THR A 27 -16.48 -22.82 29.59
N ILE A 28 -16.12 -21.93 30.51
CA ILE A 28 -15.55 -20.61 30.17
C ILE A 28 -14.23 -20.77 29.41
N ILE A 29 -13.32 -21.65 29.86
CA ILE A 29 -12.05 -21.92 29.17
C ILE A 29 -12.31 -22.50 27.77
N SER A 30 -13.22 -23.46 27.63
CA SER A 30 -13.57 -24.04 26.33
C SER A 30 -14.17 -23.02 25.37
N ALA A 31 -15.03 -22.12 25.88
CA ALA A 31 -15.57 -21.01 25.11
C ALA A 31 -14.47 -20.01 24.69
N PHE A 32 -13.52 -19.71 25.58
CA PHE A 32 -12.37 -18.87 25.26
C PHE A 32 -11.45 -19.52 24.23
N ILE A 33 -11.18 -20.82 24.34
CA ILE A 33 -10.39 -21.60 23.38
C ILE A 33 -11.12 -21.63 22.03
N GLY A 34 -12.41 -21.93 22.02
CA GLY A 34 -13.24 -21.92 20.82
C GLY A 34 -13.27 -20.54 20.15
N TYR A 35 -13.45 -19.48 20.94
CA TYR A 35 -13.40 -18.09 20.46
C TYR A 35 -12.00 -17.72 19.95
N TYR A 36 -10.94 -18.16 20.62
CA TYR A 36 -9.56 -17.94 20.21
C TYR A 36 -9.25 -18.68 18.89
N PHE A 37 -9.71 -19.91 18.72
CA PHE A 37 -9.58 -20.65 17.47
C PHE A 37 -10.44 -20.06 16.35
N LEU A 38 -11.63 -19.54 16.66
CA LEU A 38 -12.48 -18.82 15.71
C LEU A 38 -11.83 -17.50 15.28
N GLN A 39 -11.18 -16.79 16.20
CA GLN A 39 -10.35 -15.61 15.91
C GLN A 39 -9.11 -15.99 15.08
N GLN A 40 -8.47 -17.13 15.36
CA GLN A 40 -7.37 -17.63 14.53
C GLN A 40 -7.83 -18.07 13.14
N SER A 41 -9.03 -18.65 12.98
CA SER A 41 -9.55 -19.02 11.66
C SER A 41 -9.89 -17.80 10.81
N LYS A 42 -10.20 -16.66 11.45
CA LYS A 42 -10.24 -15.34 10.80
C LYS A 42 -8.87 -14.83 10.36
N LYS A 43 -7.75 -15.54 10.60
CA LYS A 43 -6.45 -15.17 9.99
C LYS A 43 -6.60 -15.26 8.47
N HIS A 44 -6.83 -14.10 7.88
CA HIS A 44 -6.99 -13.89 6.45
C HIS A 44 -5.79 -14.50 5.70
N THR A 45 -6.07 -15.53 4.90
CA THR A 45 -5.04 -16.26 4.18
C THR A 45 -4.50 -15.37 3.05
N PRO A 46 -3.18 -15.13 2.96
CA PRO A 46 -2.62 -14.40 1.82
C PRO A 46 -2.89 -15.19 0.54
N VAL A 47 -3.48 -14.54 -0.45
CA VAL A 47 -3.96 -15.21 -1.67
C VAL A 47 -2.86 -15.37 -2.72
N LEU A 48 -1.89 -14.45 -2.74
CA LEU A 48 -0.83 -14.39 -3.73
C LEU A 48 0.14 -15.59 -3.65
N LYS A 49 0.40 -16.24 -4.78
CA LYS A 49 1.47 -17.23 -4.96
C LYS A 49 2.60 -16.68 -5.85
N PRO A 50 3.86 -16.75 -5.41
CA PRO A 50 4.95 -16.04 -6.09
C PRO A 50 5.24 -16.57 -7.49
N ASP A 51 5.12 -17.88 -7.69
CA ASP A 51 5.62 -18.54 -8.92
C ASP A 51 4.50 -19.15 -9.77
N GLU A 52 3.25 -19.04 -9.33
CA GLU A 52 2.07 -19.58 -10.03
C GLU A 52 1.14 -18.45 -10.46
N PHE A 53 0.75 -18.43 -11.74
CA PHE A 53 -0.26 -17.51 -12.22
C PHE A 53 -1.66 -17.95 -11.77
N GLN A 54 -2.39 -17.03 -11.14
CA GLN A 54 -3.73 -17.19 -10.64
C GLN A 54 -4.67 -16.22 -11.34
N LYS A 55 -5.92 -16.64 -11.57
CA LYS A 55 -6.94 -15.82 -12.25
C LYS A 55 -7.73 -14.99 -11.25
N PHE A 56 -7.90 -13.70 -11.54
CA PHE A 56 -8.70 -12.78 -10.73
C PHE A 56 -9.69 -12.02 -11.62
N PRO A 57 -11.00 -12.05 -11.32
CA PRO A 57 -12.01 -11.38 -12.13
C PRO A 57 -11.96 -9.87 -11.92
N LEU A 58 -12.08 -9.10 -13.01
CA LEU A 58 -12.38 -7.68 -12.98
C LEU A 58 -13.82 -7.52 -12.49
N ILE A 59 -14.02 -6.85 -11.37
CA ILE A 59 -15.36 -6.65 -10.79
C ILE A 59 -15.85 -5.21 -10.96
N GLU A 60 -14.94 -4.25 -11.09
CA GLU A 60 -15.29 -2.83 -11.28
C GLU A 60 -14.18 -2.10 -12.04
N LYS A 61 -14.57 -1.10 -12.84
CA LYS A 61 -13.66 -0.24 -13.60
C LYS A 61 -14.06 1.23 -13.42
N ILE A 62 -13.19 2.01 -12.80
CA ILE A 62 -13.44 3.42 -12.47
C ILE A 62 -12.49 4.27 -13.31
N ARG A 63 -13.03 5.05 -14.25
CA ARG A 63 -12.20 5.96 -15.06
C ARG A 63 -11.78 7.16 -14.21
N VAL A 64 -10.48 7.44 -14.16
CA VAL A 64 -9.92 8.57 -13.37
C VAL A 64 -9.31 9.66 -14.24
N SER A 65 -8.92 9.35 -15.48
CA SER A 65 -8.50 10.36 -16.45
C SER A 65 -8.85 9.94 -17.89
N HIS A 66 -8.41 10.74 -18.87
CA HIS A 66 -8.64 10.43 -20.29
C HIS A 66 -8.03 9.08 -20.71
N ASN A 67 -6.93 8.63 -20.08
CA ASN A 67 -6.23 7.38 -20.39
C ASN A 67 -5.92 6.50 -19.18
N SER A 68 -6.39 6.85 -17.98
CA SER A 68 -6.14 6.09 -16.75
C SER A 68 -7.43 5.67 -16.06
N ALA A 69 -7.41 4.46 -15.48
CA ALA A 69 -8.53 3.92 -14.72
C ALA A 69 -8.01 3.08 -13.53
N ILE A 70 -8.84 3.00 -12.50
CA ILE A 70 -8.71 2.03 -11.42
C ILE A 70 -9.48 0.78 -11.83
N TYR A 71 -8.81 -0.36 -11.82
CA TYR A 71 -9.36 -1.67 -12.10
C TYR A 71 -9.39 -2.45 -10.80
N ARG A 72 -10.59 -2.80 -10.34
CA ARG A 72 -10.80 -3.55 -9.11
C ARG A 72 -10.98 -5.03 -9.44
N PHE A 73 -10.16 -5.86 -8.84
CA PHE A 73 -10.19 -7.30 -9.04
C PHE A 73 -10.65 -8.02 -7.78
N GLY A 74 -11.58 -8.95 -7.93
CA GLY A 74 -12.10 -9.73 -6.80
C GLY A 74 -11.13 -10.80 -6.34
N LEU A 75 -10.98 -10.96 -5.03
CA LEU A 75 -10.28 -12.09 -4.41
C LEU A 75 -11.24 -13.31 -4.30
N PRO A 76 -10.71 -14.54 -4.08
CA PRO A 76 -11.54 -15.75 -4.03
C PRO A 76 -12.68 -15.71 -3.00
N LYS A 77 -12.46 -15.06 -1.85
CA LYS A 77 -13.49 -14.81 -0.84
C LYS A 77 -13.53 -13.32 -0.51
N SER A 78 -14.71 -12.83 -0.15
CA SER A 78 -14.91 -11.45 0.34
C SER A 78 -14.14 -11.15 1.64
N THR A 79 -13.73 -12.19 2.36
CA THR A 79 -12.90 -12.09 3.55
C THR A 79 -11.42 -12.28 3.28
N ASP A 80 -10.96 -12.54 2.05
CA ASP A 80 -9.54 -12.71 1.79
C ASP A 80 -8.81 -11.36 1.75
N ARG A 81 -7.51 -11.37 2.01
CA ARG A 81 -6.61 -10.22 1.75
C ARG A 81 -5.62 -10.60 0.67
N LEU A 82 -5.10 -9.61 -0.06
CA LEU A 82 -4.15 -9.87 -1.13
C LEU A 82 -2.87 -10.55 -0.61
N GLY A 83 -2.35 -10.09 0.54
CA GLY A 83 -1.13 -10.63 1.14
C GLY A 83 0.13 -10.08 0.49
N LEU A 84 0.10 -8.83 0.05
CA LEU A 84 1.23 -8.16 -0.63
C LEU A 84 2.04 -7.34 0.39
N PRO A 85 3.33 -7.68 0.65
CA PRO A 85 4.18 -6.85 1.48
C PRO A 85 4.31 -5.42 0.93
N ILE A 86 4.32 -4.42 1.81
CA ILE A 86 4.38 -3.00 1.42
C ILE A 86 5.70 -2.72 0.68
N GLY A 87 5.59 -2.17 -0.54
CA GLY A 87 6.71 -1.92 -1.46
C GLY A 87 6.96 -3.04 -2.47
N GLN A 88 6.21 -4.14 -2.40
CA GLN A 88 6.22 -5.18 -3.43
C GLN A 88 5.09 -4.96 -4.44
N HIS A 89 5.13 -5.71 -5.53
CA HIS A 89 4.18 -5.63 -6.63
C HIS A 89 3.74 -7.01 -7.10
N ILE A 90 2.71 -7.05 -7.94
CA ILE A 90 2.26 -8.24 -8.64
C ILE A 90 2.76 -8.22 -10.10
N SER A 91 2.86 -9.38 -10.72
CA SER A 91 3.15 -9.54 -12.14
C SER A 91 1.90 -9.99 -12.87
N ILE A 92 1.42 -9.20 -13.83
CA ILE A 92 0.34 -9.60 -14.74
C ILE A 92 0.96 -10.28 -15.96
N GLY A 93 0.50 -11.49 -16.27
CA GLY A 93 0.89 -12.27 -17.44
C GLY A 93 -0.24 -12.36 -18.45
N ALA A 94 0.08 -12.30 -19.74
CA ALA A 94 -0.86 -12.58 -20.82
C ALA A 94 -0.12 -13.04 -22.08
N THR A 95 -0.77 -13.88 -22.88
CA THR A 95 -0.32 -14.20 -24.24
C THR A 95 -0.94 -13.20 -25.21
N ILE A 96 -0.10 -12.34 -25.80
CA ILE A 96 -0.52 -11.28 -26.74
C ILE A 96 0.25 -11.49 -28.03
N ASP A 97 -0.47 -11.61 -29.16
CA ASP A 97 0.11 -11.89 -30.48
C ASP A 97 1.05 -13.10 -30.49
N GLY A 98 0.65 -14.17 -29.78
CA GLY A 98 1.41 -15.41 -29.63
C GLY A 98 2.64 -15.33 -28.73
N LYS A 99 2.88 -14.20 -28.05
CA LYS A 99 4.03 -14.01 -27.15
C LYS A 99 3.55 -13.87 -25.71
N GLU A 100 4.23 -14.57 -24.81
CA GLU A 100 4.05 -14.36 -23.37
C GLU A 100 4.65 -13.00 -22.97
N VAL A 101 3.81 -12.15 -22.38
CA VAL A 101 4.21 -10.83 -21.89
C VAL A 101 3.90 -10.77 -20.40
N VAL A 102 4.87 -10.32 -19.62
CA VAL A 102 4.71 -10.10 -18.18
C VAL A 102 5.11 -8.67 -17.83
N ARG A 103 4.29 -7.98 -17.03
CA ARG A 103 4.60 -6.63 -16.51
C ARG A 103 4.22 -6.51 -15.04
N SER A 104 5.00 -5.72 -14.31
CA SER A 104 4.79 -5.44 -12.89
C SER A 104 3.78 -4.31 -12.68
N TYR A 105 2.90 -4.48 -11.70
CA TYR A 105 1.93 -3.48 -11.27
C TYR A 105 1.85 -3.47 -9.75
N THR A 106 1.90 -2.28 -9.14
CA THR A 106 1.72 -2.13 -7.69
C THR A 106 0.25 -1.77 -7.41
N PRO A 107 -0.47 -2.57 -6.62
CA PRO A 107 -1.80 -2.20 -6.13
C PRO A 107 -1.78 -0.92 -5.32
N ILE A 108 -2.84 -0.12 -5.45
CA ILE A 108 -3.08 1.07 -4.63
C ILE A 108 -4.01 0.78 -3.44
N SER A 109 -4.64 -0.40 -3.42
CA SER A 109 -5.37 -0.90 -2.27
C SER A 109 -4.45 -1.47 -1.19
N THR A 110 -4.92 -1.44 0.05
CA THR A 110 -4.21 -1.98 1.23
C THR A 110 -4.77 -3.33 1.66
N ASP A 111 -3.99 -4.14 2.38
CA ASP A 111 -4.36 -5.51 2.79
C ASP A 111 -5.56 -5.55 3.78
N ASP A 112 -5.93 -4.42 4.39
CA ASP A 112 -7.15 -4.26 5.19
C ASP A 112 -8.42 -4.08 4.33
N GLN A 113 -8.27 -3.80 3.03
CA GLN A 113 -9.37 -3.82 2.07
C GLN A 113 -9.61 -5.25 1.62
N LEU A 114 -10.50 -5.94 2.33
CA LEU A 114 -10.79 -7.35 2.09
C LEU A 114 -11.60 -7.58 0.81
N GLY A 115 -11.40 -8.75 0.21
CA GLY A 115 -12.21 -9.24 -0.91
C GLY A 115 -11.85 -8.67 -2.28
N HIS A 116 -10.97 -7.68 -2.36
CA HIS A 116 -10.53 -7.13 -3.65
C HIS A 116 -9.11 -6.52 -3.58
N PHE A 117 -8.56 -6.18 -4.75
CA PHE A 117 -7.43 -5.28 -4.86
C PHE A 117 -7.57 -4.36 -6.08
N ASP A 118 -7.00 -3.16 -5.99
CA ASP A 118 -7.18 -2.10 -6.97
C ASP A 118 -5.87 -1.78 -7.68
N LEU A 119 -5.88 -1.81 -9.02
CA LEU A 119 -4.75 -1.42 -9.86
C LEU A 119 -5.05 -0.11 -10.59
N LEU A 120 -4.19 0.88 -10.39
CA LEU A 120 -4.21 2.13 -11.15
C LEU A 120 -3.37 1.97 -12.42
N ILE A 121 -4.02 1.91 -13.58
CA ILE A 121 -3.36 1.64 -14.85
C ILE A 121 -3.62 2.76 -15.85
N LYS A 122 -2.54 3.36 -16.34
CA LYS A 122 -2.52 4.23 -17.52
C LYS A 122 -2.36 3.38 -18.77
N THR A 123 -3.26 3.56 -19.73
CA THR A 123 -3.25 2.85 -21.00
C THR A 123 -2.34 3.58 -21.98
N TYR A 124 -1.30 2.90 -22.44
CA TYR A 124 -0.43 3.37 -23.52
C TYR A 124 -0.84 2.75 -24.84
N GLU A 125 -0.82 3.53 -25.92
CA GLU A 125 -1.20 3.08 -27.28
C GLU A 125 -0.40 1.84 -27.71
N ASN A 126 0.91 1.84 -27.46
CA ASN A 126 1.80 0.70 -27.74
C ASN A 126 1.99 -0.24 -26.54
N GLY A 127 1.19 -0.09 -25.48
CA GLY A 127 1.32 -0.89 -24.27
C GLY A 127 0.63 -2.24 -24.39
N ASN A 128 1.38 -3.34 -24.24
CA ASN A 128 0.82 -4.69 -24.31
C ASN A 128 -0.16 -4.98 -23.17
N ILE A 129 0.35 -5.08 -21.93
CA ILE A 129 -0.50 -5.42 -20.77
C ILE A 129 -1.49 -4.31 -20.43
N SER A 130 -1.11 -3.03 -20.58
CA SER A 130 -2.04 -1.94 -20.29
C SER A 130 -3.27 -1.96 -21.19
N ARG A 131 -3.12 -2.23 -22.50
CA ARG A 131 -4.27 -2.40 -23.40
C ARG A 131 -5.02 -3.69 -23.12
N HIS A 132 -4.31 -4.78 -22.83
CA HIS A 132 -4.92 -6.05 -22.47
C HIS A 132 -5.89 -5.89 -21.28
N VAL A 133 -5.46 -5.22 -20.20
CA VAL A 133 -6.31 -4.94 -19.04
C VAL A 133 -7.40 -3.92 -19.40
N ALA A 134 -7.09 -2.89 -20.18
CA ALA A 134 -8.07 -1.87 -20.54
C ALA A 134 -9.24 -2.40 -21.38
N GLY A 135 -8.99 -3.40 -22.22
CA GLY A 135 -10.01 -4.05 -23.05
C GLY A 135 -10.86 -5.10 -22.33
N LYS A 136 -10.56 -5.42 -21.07
CA LYS A 136 -11.34 -6.36 -20.26
C LYS A 136 -12.68 -5.75 -19.84
N ASN A 137 -13.73 -6.55 -19.95
CA ASN A 137 -15.05 -6.28 -19.39
C ASN A 137 -15.15 -6.85 -17.98
N VAL A 138 -16.08 -6.30 -17.19
CA VAL A 138 -16.41 -6.84 -15.87
C VAL A 138 -16.82 -8.33 -16.02
N GLY A 139 -16.29 -9.18 -15.14
CA GLY A 139 -16.44 -10.64 -15.18
C GLY A 139 -15.29 -11.37 -15.87
N GLU A 140 -14.52 -10.71 -16.74
CA GLU A 140 -13.32 -11.30 -17.32
C GLU A 140 -12.14 -11.30 -16.33
N HIS A 141 -11.17 -12.18 -16.54
CA HIS A 141 -10.05 -12.37 -15.61
C HIS A 141 -8.73 -11.84 -16.16
N ILE A 142 -7.85 -11.43 -15.25
CA ILE A 142 -6.40 -11.30 -15.50
C ILE A 142 -5.66 -12.43 -14.80
N GLU A 143 -4.49 -12.79 -15.32
CA GLU A 143 -3.59 -13.76 -14.69
C GLU A 143 -2.46 -13.02 -13.96
N ILE A 144 -2.35 -13.22 -12.65
CA ILE A 144 -1.33 -12.57 -11.82
C ILE A 144 -0.53 -13.59 -11.02
N ARG A 145 0.73 -13.27 -10.74
CA ARG A 145 1.54 -13.95 -9.71
C ARG A 145 2.25 -12.93 -8.85
N GLY A 146 2.57 -13.30 -7.62
CA GLY A 146 3.23 -12.40 -6.68
C GLY A 146 3.29 -12.98 -5.25
N PRO A 147 3.90 -12.27 -4.31
CA PRO A 147 4.47 -10.95 -4.48
C PRO A 147 5.85 -10.99 -5.18
N LYS A 148 6.24 -9.90 -5.83
CA LYS A 148 7.55 -9.70 -6.49
C LYS A 148 8.14 -8.35 -6.08
N GLY A 149 9.45 -8.21 -6.23
CA GLY A 149 10.20 -7.02 -5.83
C GLY A 149 11.09 -7.27 -4.62
N PHE A 150 11.99 -6.34 -4.36
CA PHE A 150 13.01 -6.45 -3.30
C PHE A 150 12.82 -5.44 -2.16
N PHE A 151 11.82 -4.57 -2.25
CA PHE A 151 11.51 -3.62 -1.18
C PHE A 151 10.45 -4.20 -0.28
N THR A 152 10.66 -4.11 1.03
CA THR A 152 9.65 -4.39 2.04
C THR A 152 9.77 -3.31 3.10
N TYR A 153 8.74 -2.47 3.20
CA TYR A 153 8.69 -1.41 4.20
C TYR A 153 8.42 -2.00 5.59
N THR A 154 9.17 -1.52 6.59
CA THR A 154 8.88 -1.73 8.01
C THR A 154 8.83 -0.39 8.72
N PRO A 155 7.95 -0.19 9.72
CA PRO A 155 7.83 1.10 10.40
C PRO A 155 9.16 1.64 10.91
N ASN A 156 9.39 2.94 10.72
CA ASN A 156 10.61 3.63 11.16
C ASN A 156 11.93 3.08 10.57
N MET A 157 11.93 2.35 9.44
CA MET A 157 13.16 1.81 8.86
C MET A 157 14.18 2.89 8.45
N VAL A 158 13.71 4.12 8.23
CA VAL A 158 14.52 5.32 7.98
C VAL A 158 13.84 6.52 8.65
N LYS A 159 14.58 7.60 8.92
CA LYS A 159 13.97 8.83 9.45
C LYS A 159 13.19 9.57 8.37
N SER A 160 13.63 9.48 7.12
CA SER A 160 12.98 10.17 6.01
C SER A 160 13.06 9.44 4.67
N PHE A 161 12.01 9.62 3.87
CA PHE A 161 12.03 9.32 2.45
C PHE A 161 11.97 10.59 1.62
N GLY A 162 12.89 10.71 0.66
CA GLY A 162 12.64 11.45 -0.57
C GLY A 162 11.97 10.51 -1.57
N MET A 163 10.91 10.95 -2.23
CA MET A 163 10.23 10.17 -3.26
C MET A 163 10.14 11.00 -4.54
N ILE A 164 10.47 10.40 -5.68
CA ILE A 164 10.25 11.01 -7.00
C ILE A 164 9.38 10.07 -7.82
N ALA A 165 8.15 10.50 -8.10
CA ALA A 165 7.17 9.76 -8.87
C ALA A 165 6.89 10.44 -10.21
N GLY A 166 6.63 9.65 -11.25
CA GLY A 166 6.17 10.12 -12.55
C GLY A 166 4.94 9.35 -13.02
N GLY A 167 3.81 10.03 -13.23
CA GLY A 167 2.55 9.39 -13.64
C GLY A 167 2.17 8.19 -12.75
N THR A 168 1.94 7.02 -13.34
CA THR A 168 1.59 5.80 -12.60
C THR A 168 2.68 5.30 -11.65
N GLY A 169 3.90 5.85 -11.72
CA GLY A 169 4.95 5.60 -10.72
C GLY A 169 4.58 6.04 -9.30
N ILE A 170 3.46 6.75 -9.13
CA ILE A 170 2.89 7.06 -7.82
C ILE A 170 2.45 5.82 -7.03
N ALA A 171 2.08 4.72 -7.69
CA ALA A 171 1.48 3.56 -7.01
C ALA A 171 2.34 2.97 -5.86
N PRO A 172 3.64 2.64 -6.05
CA PRO A 172 4.48 2.20 -4.92
C PRO A 172 4.68 3.29 -3.85
N MET A 173 4.72 4.56 -4.24
CA MET A 173 4.85 5.67 -3.28
C MET A 173 3.59 5.80 -2.43
N TYR A 174 2.41 5.74 -3.05
CA TYR A 174 1.12 5.77 -2.39
C TYR A 174 0.97 4.62 -1.39
N GLN A 175 1.41 3.42 -1.76
CA GLN A 175 1.39 2.24 -0.88
C GLN A 175 2.23 2.48 0.39
N ILE A 176 3.45 3.01 0.23
CA ILE A 176 4.36 3.30 1.36
C ILE A 176 3.84 4.47 2.20
N ILE A 177 3.39 5.57 1.56
CA ILE A 177 2.80 6.73 2.24
C ILE A 177 1.62 6.30 3.10
N THR A 178 0.71 5.50 2.54
CA THR A 178 -0.47 5.00 3.25
C THR A 178 -0.06 4.14 4.45
N ALA A 179 0.92 3.25 4.28
CA ALA A 179 1.40 2.41 5.39
C ALA A 179 2.02 3.22 6.53
N ILE A 180 2.82 4.24 6.21
CA ILE A 180 3.45 5.14 7.20
C ILE A 180 2.38 5.94 7.94
N LEU A 181 1.47 6.60 7.21
CA LEU A 181 0.50 7.53 7.81
C LEU A 181 -0.65 6.82 8.53
N LYS A 182 -0.99 5.58 8.18
CA LYS A 182 -1.95 4.78 8.94
C LYS A 182 -1.40 4.32 10.30
N ASN A 183 -0.08 4.30 10.50
CA ASN A 183 0.55 3.83 11.73
C ASN A 183 0.98 5.01 12.63
N PRO A 184 0.30 5.27 13.76
CA PRO A 184 0.66 6.39 14.64
C PRO A 184 2.04 6.22 15.30
N GLU A 185 2.56 5.00 15.42
CA GLU A 185 3.91 4.72 15.96
C GLU A 185 5.02 4.93 14.93
N ASP A 186 4.67 5.12 13.66
CA ASP A 186 5.62 5.42 12.61
C ASP A 186 5.91 6.93 12.59
N LYS A 187 7.18 7.31 12.73
CA LYS A 187 7.71 8.67 12.80
C LYS A 187 8.45 9.11 11.53
N THR A 188 8.50 8.26 10.51
CA THR A 188 9.14 8.53 9.20
C THR A 188 8.57 9.76 8.48
N LYS A 189 9.40 10.72 8.10
CA LYS A 189 8.99 11.88 7.29
C LYS A 189 9.06 11.56 5.80
N ILE A 190 8.15 12.09 5.01
CA ILE A 190 8.01 11.81 3.58
C ILE A 190 7.95 13.12 2.82
N HIS A 191 8.84 13.29 1.86
CA HIS A 191 8.80 14.37 0.91
C HIS A 191 8.66 13.76 -0.49
N LEU A 192 7.60 14.11 -1.21
CA LEU A 192 7.28 13.59 -2.53
C LEU A 192 7.40 14.71 -3.57
N VAL A 193 8.24 14.52 -4.58
CA VAL A 193 8.17 15.26 -5.85
C VAL A 193 7.40 14.40 -6.84
N TYR A 194 6.26 14.90 -7.33
CA TYR A 194 5.39 14.14 -8.23
C TYR A 194 5.19 14.87 -9.56
N ALA A 195 5.69 14.24 -10.63
CA ALA A 195 5.72 14.81 -11.98
C ALA A 195 4.64 14.22 -12.91
N ASN A 196 3.90 15.09 -13.58
CA ASN A 196 2.84 14.74 -14.52
C ASN A 196 2.87 15.71 -15.73
N VAL A 197 2.11 15.42 -16.78
CA VAL A 197 2.06 16.32 -17.96
C VAL A 197 1.19 17.53 -17.63
N THR A 198 -0.10 17.30 -17.35
CA THR A 198 -1.07 18.33 -16.96
C THR A 198 -1.57 18.10 -15.53
N GLU A 199 -2.31 19.07 -14.98
CA GLU A 199 -2.94 18.92 -13.66
C GLU A 199 -3.95 17.75 -13.63
N SER A 200 -4.67 17.50 -14.73
CA SER A 200 -5.62 16.39 -14.87
C SER A 200 -4.95 15.00 -14.97
N ASP A 201 -3.63 14.96 -15.15
CA ASP A 201 -2.84 13.74 -15.12
C ASP A 201 -2.32 13.39 -13.72
N ILE A 202 -2.54 14.23 -12.70
CA ILE A 202 -2.14 13.94 -11.32
C ILE A 202 -3.09 12.90 -10.73
N LEU A 203 -2.69 11.63 -10.85
CA LEU A 203 -3.46 10.51 -10.32
C LEU A 203 -3.36 10.50 -8.78
N LEU A 204 -4.49 10.20 -8.11
CA LEU A 204 -4.63 10.19 -6.65
C LEU A 204 -4.42 11.56 -5.98
N LYS A 205 -4.63 12.66 -6.72
CA LYS A 205 -4.39 14.02 -6.22
C LYS A 205 -5.19 14.32 -4.95
N GLU A 206 -6.48 14.02 -4.94
CA GLU A 206 -7.35 14.30 -3.79
C GLU A 206 -6.92 13.52 -2.55
N GLU A 207 -6.59 12.24 -2.71
CA GLU A 207 -6.13 11.38 -1.63
C GLU A 207 -4.79 11.86 -1.07
N LEU A 208 -3.85 12.23 -1.95
CA LEU A 208 -2.54 12.74 -1.60
C LEU A 208 -2.62 14.10 -0.89
N ASP A 209 -3.42 15.03 -1.41
CA ASP A 209 -3.64 16.35 -0.81
C ASP A 209 -4.31 16.21 0.57
N ASN A 210 -5.29 15.31 0.70
CA ASN A 210 -5.90 15.00 1.99
C ASN A 210 -4.91 14.36 2.98
N PHE A 211 -4.01 13.48 2.52
CA PHE A 211 -2.95 12.95 3.39
C PHE A 211 -2.01 14.07 3.88
N ALA A 212 -1.60 14.98 2.99
CA ALA A 212 -0.72 16.09 3.32
C ALA A 212 -1.39 17.08 4.27
N ALA A 213 -2.66 17.40 4.04
CA ALA A 213 -3.44 18.29 4.91
C ALA A 213 -3.62 17.74 6.33
N ARG A 214 -3.77 16.42 6.47
CA ARG A 214 -3.90 15.76 7.77
C ARG A 214 -2.57 15.52 8.49
N HIS A 215 -1.45 15.52 7.76
CA HIS A 215 -0.12 15.24 8.33
C HIS A 215 0.95 16.22 7.81
N PRO A 216 0.77 17.54 7.98
CA PRO A 216 1.63 18.56 7.37
C PRO A 216 3.08 18.54 7.89
N ASP A 217 3.31 17.99 9.08
CA ASP A 217 4.63 17.80 9.70
C ASP A 217 5.37 16.56 9.17
N ARG A 218 4.65 15.65 8.49
CA ARG A 218 5.15 14.33 8.07
C ARG A 218 5.13 14.12 6.56
N LEU A 219 4.17 14.67 5.83
CA LEU A 219 4.06 14.52 4.38
C LEU A 219 4.08 15.89 3.70
N LYS A 220 5.10 16.11 2.88
CA LYS A 220 5.18 17.26 1.97
C LYS A 220 5.15 16.77 0.54
N ILE A 221 4.32 17.40 -0.29
CA ILE A 221 4.19 17.07 -1.70
C ILE A 221 4.48 18.31 -2.52
N HIS A 222 5.37 18.17 -3.50
CA HIS A 222 5.65 19.18 -4.50
C HIS A 222 5.33 18.62 -5.89
N TYR A 223 4.41 19.29 -6.58
CA TYR A 223 3.97 18.85 -7.90
C TYR A 223 4.76 19.55 -8.99
N VAL A 224 5.09 18.81 -10.06
CA VAL A 224 5.83 19.30 -11.22
C VAL A 224 5.03 18.99 -12.48
N LEU A 225 4.72 19.99 -13.31
CA LEU A 225 3.94 19.81 -14.53
C LEU A 225 4.70 20.27 -15.77
N ASN A 226 4.70 19.45 -16.82
CA ASN A 226 5.23 19.84 -18.12
C ASN A 226 4.38 20.97 -18.75
N GLU A 227 3.05 20.84 -18.67
CA GLU A 227 2.05 21.73 -19.24
C GLU A 227 1.16 22.26 -18.11
N ALA A 228 1.70 23.22 -17.38
CA ALA A 228 1.04 23.82 -16.22
C ALA A 228 0.04 24.92 -16.63
N PRO A 229 -1.12 25.03 -15.94
CA PRO A 229 -1.98 26.20 -16.09
C PRO A 229 -1.29 27.47 -15.56
N ALA A 230 -1.76 28.65 -16.00
CA ALA A 230 -1.11 29.93 -15.68
C ALA A 230 -1.03 30.24 -14.17
N ASN A 231 -1.96 29.71 -13.36
CA ASN A 231 -2.03 29.87 -11.91
C ASN A 231 -1.42 28.69 -11.14
N TRP A 232 -0.55 27.90 -11.77
CA TRP A 232 0.07 26.75 -11.15
C TRP A 232 1.08 27.16 -10.06
N GLN A 233 0.92 26.57 -8.88
CA GLN A 233 1.74 26.88 -7.72
C GLN A 233 2.98 25.97 -7.58
N GLY A 234 3.04 24.88 -8.35
CA GLY A 234 4.16 23.95 -8.37
C GLY A 234 5.24 24.35 -9.38
N SER A 235 6.21 23.46 -9.59
CA SER A 235 7.24 23.69 -10.63
C SER A 235 6.69 23.35 -12.02
N VAL A 236 7.29 23.98 -13.04
CA VAL A 236 6.97 23.77 -14.45
C VAL A 236 8.16 23.12 -15.17
N GLY A 237 7.89 22.19 -16.08
CA GLY A 237 8.90 21.47 -16.85
C GLY A 237 9.17 20.07 -16.30
N PHE A 238 10.44 19.67 -16.25
CA PHE A 238 10.88 18.38 -15.73
C PHE A 238 11.45 18.51 -14.32
N VAL A 239 11.52 17.41 -13.58
CA VAL A 239 12.24 17.38 -12.30
C VAL A 239 13.73 17.64 -12.56
N THR A 240 14.29 18.63 -11.90
CA THR A 240 15.71 19.03 -11.99
C THR A 240 16.43 18.83 -10.66
N PRO A 241 17.78 18.82 -10.61
CA PRO A 241 18.51 18.77 -9.36
C PRO A 241 18.12 19.88 -8.37
N GLU A 242 17.82 21.08 -8.85
CA GLU A 242 17.41 22.22 -8.01
C GLU A 242 16.05 21.97 -7.33
N ILE A 243 15.10 21.39 -8.06
CA ILE A 243 13.80 21.00 -7.49
C ILE A 243 14.00 19.92 -6.41
N ILE A 244 14.84 18.92 -6.68
CA ILE A 244 15.17 17.86 -5.71
C ILE A 244 15.81 18.47 -4.47
N ASP A 245 16.83 19.32 -4.65
CA ASP A 245 17.58 19.96 -3.57
C ASP A 245 16.68 20.82 -2.67
N THR A 246 15.69 21.49 -3.25
CA THR A 246 14.74 22.36 -2.56
C THR A 246 13.67 21.57 -1.80
N HIS A 247 13.11 20.53 -2.41
CA HIS A 247 11.88 19.89 -1.91
C HIS A 247 12.11 18.55 -1.20
N LEU A 248 13.22 17.84 -1.48
CA LEU A 248 13.53 16.56 -0.85
C LEU A 248 14.55 16.69 0.29
N PRO A 249 14.55 15.77 1.27
CA PRO A 249 15.60 15.70 2.28
C PRO A 249 16.97 15.47 1.65
N LYS A 250 18.02 16.07 2.24
CA LYS A 250 19.40 15.87 1.81
C LYS A 250 19.84 14.42 2.02
N ALA A 251 20.80 13.98 1.22
CA ALA A 251 21.42 12.67 1.39
C ALA A 251 22.00 12.52 2.81
N SER A 252 21.61 11.44 3.49
CA SER A 252 22.11 11.07 4.81
C SER A 252 21.97 9.57 5.02
N ASN A 253 22.62 9.01 6.04
CA ASN A 253 22.49 7.59 6.37
C ASN A 253 21.06 7.19 6.80
N ASP A 254 20.23 8.17 7.19
CA ASP A 254 18.85 7.97 7.65
C ASP A 254 17.81 8.44 6.61
N THR A 255 18.25 8.71 5.37
CA THR A 255 17.40 9.19 4.27
C THR A 255 17.53 8.26 3.07
N ASN A 256 16.41 7.66 2.66
CA ASN A 256 16.33 6.91 1.42
C ASN A 256 15.61 7.71 0.34
N LEU A 257 16.06 7.58 -0.90
CA LEU A 257 15.44 8.14 -2.10
C LEU A 257 14.76 7.02 -2.89
N LEU A 258 13.46 7.16 -3.11
CA LEU A 258 12.64 6.21 -3.85
C LEU A 258 12.27 6.78 -5.22
N LEU A 259 12.53 6.04 -6.29
CA LEU A 259 12.28 6.48 -7.67
C LEU A 259 11.32 5.52 -8.37
N CYS A 260 10.27 6.04 -9.00
CA CYS A 260 9.42 5.26 -9.90
C CYS A 260 8.75 6.14 -10.95
N GLY A 261 8.83 5.76 -12.21
CA GLY A 261 8.20 6.51 -13.31
C GLY A 261 8.77 6.12 -14.67
N PRO A 262 8.53 6.93 -15.71
CA PRO A 262 9.03 6.65 -17.05
C PRO A 262 10.55 6.46 -17.10
N PRO A 263 11.10 5.55 -17.93
CA PRO A 263 12.54 5.28 -17.99
C PRO A 263 13.42 6.52 -18.19
N PRO A 264 13.06 7.51 -19.04
CA PRO A 264 13.82 8.74 -19.18
C PRO A 264 13.94 9.53 -17.87
N MET A 265 12.83 9.63 -17.12
CA MET A 265 12.81 10.30 -15.81
C MET A 265 13.72 9.56 -14.84
N VAL A 266 13.55 8.25 -14.69
CA VAL A 266 14.36 7.43 -13.77
C VAL A 266 15.86 7.56 -14.08
N SER A 267 16.23 7.55 -15.36
CA SER A 267 17.62 7.72 -15.79
C SER A 267 18.19 9.09 -15.40
N ALA A 268 17.43 10.17 -15.63
CA ALA A 268 17.82 11.52 -15.22
C ALA A 268 17.93 11.65 -13.70
N MET A 269 16.95 11.12 -12.95
CA MET A 269 16.92 11.21 -11.48
C MET A 269 18.04 10.42 -10.82
N LYS A 270 18.48 9.30 -11.40
CA LYS A 270 19.67 8.57 -10.93
C LYS A 270 20.94 9.42 -11.01
N LYS A 271 21.08 10.26 -12.05
CA LYS A 271 22.24 11.16 -12.20
C LYS A 271 22.17 12.32 -11.23
N ALA A 272 21.01 13.01 -11.19
CA ALA A 272 20.76 14.10 -10.26
C ALA A 272 20.95 13.70 -8.79
N ALA A 273 20.51 12.48 -8.41
CA ALA A 273 20.71 11.97 -7.06
C ALA A 273 22.20 11.88 -6.67
N VAL A 274 23.07 11.42 -7.59
CA VAL A 274 24.51 11.34 -7.34
C VAL A 274 25.13 12.73 -7.21
N GLU A 275 24.71 13.68 -8.05
CA GLU A 275 25.15 15.09 -7.96
C GLU A 275 24.78 15.72 -6.60
N LEU A 276 23.67 15.30 -6.01
CA LEU A 276 23.16 15.75 -4.71
C LEU A 276 23.66 14.91 -3.52
N GLY A 277 24.65 14.04 -3.74
CA GLY A 277 25.35 13.30 -2.69
C GLY A 277 24.70 11.97 -2.26
N PHE A 278 23.67 11.50 -2.97
CA PHE A 278 23.15 10.15 -2.75
C PHE A 278 24.07 9.08 -3.36
N GLN A 279 24.06 7.89 -2.78
CA GLN A 279 24.76 6.74 -3.33
C GLN A 279 24.23 6.38 -4.71
N LYS A 280 25.14 5.98 -5.60
CA LYS A 280 24.78 5.54 -6.95
C LYS A 280 23.85 4.33 -6.88
N ALA A 281 22.67 4.46 -7.51
CA ALA A 281 21.71 3.36 -7.61
C ALA A 281 22.32 2.15 -8.33
N LYS A 282 22.09 0.95 -7.79
CA LYS A 282 22.49 -0.31 -8.42
C LYS A 282 21.63 -0.60 -9.67
N PRO A 283 22.09 -1.49 -10.57
CA PRO A 283 21.27 -1.95 -11.70
C PRO A 283 19.95 -2.60 -11.26
N VAL A 284 20.01 -3.37 -10.16
CA VAL A 284 18.84 -3.95 -9.49
C VAL A 284 18.88 -3.52 -8.04
N SER A 285 17.89 -2.71 -7.63
CA SER A 285 17.78 -2.20 -6.27
C SER A 285 17.54 -3.32 -5.26
N LYS A 286 18.13 -3.21 -4.06
CA LYS A 286 17.97 -4.14 -2.94
C LYS A 286 17.53 -3.41 -1.67
N LEU A 287 16.90 -4.13 -0.74
CA LEU A 287 16.57 -3.62 0.59
C LEU A 287 17.86 -3.17 1.29
N GLY A 288 18.00 -1.87 1.53
CA GLY A 288 19.20 -1.25 2.11
C GLY A 288 19.97 -0.32 1.17
N ASP A 289 19.65 -0.31 -0.13
CA ASP A 289 20.19 0.72 -1.02
C ASP A 289 19.58 2.09 -0.66
N GLN A 290 20.43 3.11 -0.52
CA GLN A 290 19.98 4.48 -0.22
C GLN A 290 19.08 5.02 -1.33
N VAL A 291 19.37 4.68 -2.60
CA VAL A 291 18.51 4.98 -3.75
C VAL A 291 17.87 3.69 -4.25
N PHE A 292 16.56 3.55 -4.06
CA PHE A 292 15.79 2.41 -4.54
C PHE A 292 14.92 2.79 -5.72
N VAL A 293 15.09 2.09 -6.83
CA VAL A 293 14.26 2.22 -8.02
C VAL A 293 13.32 1.02 -8.12
N PHE A 294 12.02 1.30 -8.18
CA PHE A 294 10.96 0.30 -8.35
C PHE A 294 10.87 -0.23 -9.79
#